data_AF-Q0JBW0-F1
#
_entry.id   AF-Q0JBW0-F1
#
_cell.length_a   1.000
_cell.length_b   1.000
_cell.length_c   1.000
_cell.angle_alpha   90.00
_cell.angle_beta   90.00
_cell.angle_gamma   90.00
#
_symmetry.space_group_name_H-M   'P 1'
#
loop_
_entity.id
_entity.type
_entity.pdbx_description
1 polymer ?
#
loop_
_entity_poly.entity_id
_entity_poly.type
_entity_poly.pdbx_seq_one_letter_code
_entity_poly.pdbx_strand_id
1 'polypeptide(L)'
;MEAALEAARAKDTKERLAGVERLHEALDAAARQRGLTAGEVTALVDTCMDLIRDANFRVAQGGLQALSAAAVVAGDHFKIHLNALVPAAVERLGDGKQPVREAARQLLITLMEVSSPTIIVERAGSYAWTHKSWRVREEFVRTVATAVGLFASTELPLQRVLLSPVLQLMNDSNQSVRDAAIYCIEEMYTHMGSQFHEELQRHNLPPYMLREINSRLERIEPKVPTSDGNIMQYKAVESRSVSVNPKRGSPRTKSTPRESTLFGGDTDITEKPVEPVRVHSEKELLREFEKIAATLVPEKDWSVRIAAMQRIEALVYGGAIDYPSFLMLLKQLVPPLSTQLSDRRSSIVKQACHLLNVLSKELLGDFEPCAELFIPMLFKLVVITVLVIAESADTCIKTILRNCKISRILPRIADTAKNDRSAVLRARCCEYALLILEYWADAPEIQRSADLYEDLIKCCVADAMSEVRATARSCYRLFAKTWPERSRRLFMSFDPAIQRTINDEDGGVHKRYASPSLRERVVQPSRSLSHASGTSALGYGTSAIVAMDKTAAISSDSSFSSNTLRLSQSKTVGRSSERSLESVLNSSKEKVSAIESLLKGVSISDRQNISATRSTSLDLGILLTA
;
A
#
# COMPACT_ATOMS: atom_id res chain seq x y z
N MET A 1 -25.12 -7.55 -21.60
CA MET A 1 -23.93 -6.71 -21.84
C MET A 1 -23.63 -6.63 -23.33
N GLU A 2 -23.30 -7.73 -24.01
CA GLU A 2 -22.94 -7.76 -25.44
C GLU A 2 -23.93 -7.03 -26.37
N ALA A 3 -25.23 -7.30 -26.26
CA ALA A 3 -26.25 -6.63 -27.08
C ALA A 3 -26.31 -5.10 -26.86
N ALA A 4 -25.97 -4.62 -25.65
CA ALA A 4 -25.90 -3.19 -25.36
C ALA A 4 -24.65 -2.55 -25.97
N LEU A 5 -23.50 -3.24 -25.90
CA LEU A 5 -22.25 -2.80 -26.54
C LEU A 5 -22.40 -2.70 -28.06
N GLU A 6 -23.04 -3.69 -28.69
CA GLU A 6 -23.28 -3.67 -30.13
C GLU A 6 -24.22 -2.52 -30.52
N ALA A 7 -25.31 -2.31 -29.77
CA ALA A 7 -26.21 -1.18 -30.00
C ALA A 7 -25.51 0.17 -29.83
N ALA A 8 -24.55 0.29 -28.90
CA ALA A 8 -23.76 1.50 -28.72
C ALA A 8 -22.77 1.76 -29.88
N ARG A 9 -22.45 0.75 -30.69
CA ARG A 9 -21.61 0.89 -31.90
C ARG A 9 -22.42 1.21 -33.16
N ALA A 10 -23.73 1.42 -33.04
CA ALA A 10 -24.59 1.75 -34.17
C ALA A 10 -24.11 3.00 -34.91
N LYS A 11 -24.19 2.98 -36.24
CA LYS A 11 -23.81 4.12 -37.09
C LYS A 11 -24.79 5.28 -36.92
N ASP A 12 -26.09 4.97 -36.85
CA ASP A 12 -27.12 5.97 -36.60
C ASP A 12 -27.02 6.53 -35.17
N THR A 13 -27.14 7.85 -35.04
CA THR A 13 -26.94 8.53 -33.76
C THR A 13 -28.07 8.26 -32.77
N LYS A 14 -29.31 8.07 -33.24
CA LYS A 14 -30.46 7.77 -32.38
C LYS A 14 -30.37 6.34 -31.85
N GLU A 15 -30.00 5.39 -32.71
CA GLU A 15 -29.73 4.01 -32.30
C GLU A 15 -28.57 3.94 -31.30
N ARG A 16 -27.49 4.69 -31.54
CA ARG A 16 -26.35 4.76 -30.63
C ARG A 16 -26.71 5.32 -29.26
N LEU A 17 -27.52 6.38 -29.19
CA LEU A 17 -28.03 6.91 -27.93
C LEU A 17 -28.86 5.88 -27.16
N ALA A 18 -29.77 5.17 -27.85
CA ALA A 18 -30.53 4.07 -27.24
C ALA A 18 -29.59 2.91 -26.79
N GLY A 19 -28.50 2.67 -27.52
CA GLY A 19 -27.46 1.72 -27.13
C GLY A 19 -26.74 2.11 -25.84
N VAL A 20 -26.41 3.40 -25.69
CA VAL A 20 -25.82 3.95 -24.46
C VAL A 20 -26.78 3.83 -23.28
N GLU A 21 -28.07 4.11 -23.45
CA GLU A 21 -29.08 3.91 -22.40
C GLU A 21 -29.16 2.43 -21.95
N ARG A 22 -29.19 1.50 -22.91
CA ARG A 22 -29.14 0.05 -22.61
C ARG A 22 -27.84 -0.36 -21.93
N LEU A 23 -26.73 0.31 -22.22
CA LEU A 23 -25.45 0.05 -21.57
C LEU A 23 -25.51 0.40 -20.09
N HIS A 24 -26.13 1.54 -19.73
CA HIS A 24 -26.38 1.92 -18.33
C HIS A 24 -27.29 0.91 -17.62
N GLU A 25 -28.39 0.48 -18.25
CA GLU A 25 -29.27 -0.55 -17.69
C GLU A 25 -28.52 -1.87 -17.45
N ALA A 26 -27.65 -2.26 -18.39
CA ALA A 26 -26.84 -3.46 -18.26
C ALA A 26 -25.79 -3.36 -17.14
N LEU A 27 -25.20 -2.18 -16.93
CA LEU A 27 -24.28 -1.90 -15.83
C LEU A 27 -24.99 -1.95 -14.47
N ASP A 28 -26.18 -1.34 -14.37
CA ASP A 28 -27.02 -1.41 -13.17
C ASP A 28 -27.44 -2.85 -12.84
N ALA A 29 -27.80 -3.64 -13.86
CA ALA A 29 -28.09 -5.05 -13.69
C ALA A 29 -26.85 -5.84 -13.24
N ALA A 30 -25.68 -5.55 -13.80
CA ALA A 30 -24.42 -6.18 -13.39
C ALA A 30 -24.07 -5.87 -11.94
N ALA A 31 -24.24 -4.61 -11.51
CA ALA A 31 -24.01 -4.15 -10.14
C ALA A 31 -24.87 -4.91 -9.11
N ARG A 32 -26.11 -5.24 -9.46
CA ARG A 32 -27.06 -5.94 -8.58
C ARG A 32 -26.89 -7.46 -8.54
N GLN A 33 -26.19 -8.05 -9.52
CA GLN A 33 -26.19 -9.49 -9.73
C GLN A 33 -24.82 -10.13 -9.47
N ARG A 34 -23.88 -10.02 -10.43
CA ARG A 34 -22.62 -10.78 -10.42
C ARG A 34 -21.36 -9.94 -10.68
N GLY A 35 -21.50 -8.63 -10.86
CA GLY A 35 -20.40 -7.78 -11.34
C GLY A 35 -20.05 -8.03 -12.81
N LEU A 36 -18.93 -7.46 -13.26
CA LEU A 36 -18.43 -7.58 -14.63
C LEU A 36 -17.26 -8.56 -14.70
N THR A 37 -17.24 -9.43 -15.72
CA THR A 37 -16.06 -10.24 -16.03
C THR A 37 -14.97 -9.41 -16.68
N ALA A 38 -13.71 -9.85 -16.62
CA ALA A 38 -12.58 -9.18 -17.30
C ALA A 38 -12.87 -8.89 -18.78
N GLY A 39 -13.41 -9.88 -19.52
CA GLY A 39 -13.74 -9.71 -20.94
C GLY A 39 -14.86 -8.68 -21.18
N GLU A 40 -15.88 -8.64 -20.30
CA GLU A 40 -16.93 -7.62 -20.36
C GLU A 40 -16.37 -6.23 -20.08
N VAL A 41 -15.45 -6.09 -19.12
CA VAL A 41 -14.80 -4.81 -18.80
C VAL A 41 -13.97 -4.32 -19.98
N THR A 42 -13.11 -5.17 -20.55
CA THR A 42 -12.31 -4.80 -21.74
C THR A 42 -13.20 -4.36 -22.89
N ALA A 43 -14.22 -5.16 -23.25
CA ALA A 43 -15.13 -4.82 -24.34
C ALA A 43 -15.93 -3.53 -24.08
N LEU A 44 -16.30 -3.27 -22.82
CA LEU A 44 -16.96 -2.05 -22.39
C LEU A 44 -16.03 -0.85 -22.52
N VAL A 45 -14.79 -0.95 -22.02
CA VAL A 45 -13.78 0.10 -22.12
C VAL A 45 -13.51 0.42 -23.58
N ASP A 46 -13.24 -0.57 -24.43
CA ASP A 46 -12.97 -0.38 -25.85
C ASP A 46 -14.12 0.35 -26.54
N THR A 47 -15.37 -0.08 -26.29
CA THR A 47 -16.55 0.57 -26.84
C THR A 47 -16.69 2.00 -26.34
N CYS A 48 -16.53 2.22 -25.03
CA CYS A 48 -16.65 3.55 -24.45
C CYS A 48 -15.54 4.49 -24.93
N MET A 49 -14.34 4.00 -25.21
CA MET A 49 -13.24 4.81 -25.77
C MET A 49 -13.59 5.41 -27.14
N ASP A 50 -14.41 4.72 -27.94
CA ASP A 50 -14.99 5.26 -29.16
C ASP A 50 -16.11 6.26 -28.85
N LEU A 51 -17.02 5.90 -27.94
CA LEU A 51 -18.16 6.75 -27.55
C LEU A 51 -17.73 8.11 -26.99
N ILE A 52 -16.72 8.15 -26.12
CA ILE A 52 -16.26 9.41 -25.52
C ILE A 52 -15.70 10.38 -26.57
N ARG A 53 -15.26 9.87 -27.74
CA ARG A 53 -14.76 10.67 -28.87
C ARG A 53 -15.85 11.00 -29.90
N ASP A 54 -17.10 10.60 -29.64
CA ASP A 54 -18.21 10.82 -30.56
C ASP A 54 -18.49 12.31 -30.79
N ALA A 55 -18.89 12.66 -32.01
CA ALA A 55 -19.27 14.02 -32.38
C ALA A 55 -20.53 14.50 -31.64
N ASN A 56 -21.44 13.59 -31.28
CA ASN A 56 -22.63 13.90 -30.50
C ASN A 56 -22.28 13.93 -29.00
N PHE A 57 -22.41 15.12 -28.41
CA PHE A 57 -22.05 15.32 -27.00
C PHE A 57 -22.83 14.45 -26.01
N ARG A 58 -24.08 14.05 -26.31
CA ARG A 58 -24.86 13.16 -25.44
C ARG A 58 -24.32 11.75 -25.46
N VAL A 59 -23.83 11.29 -26.62
CA VAL A 59 -23.15 9.99 -26.75
C VAL A 59 -21.84 10.02 -25.95
N ALA A 60 -21.04 11.08 -26.13
CA ALA A 60 -19.78 11.23 -25.41
C ALA A 60 -19.98 11.33 -23.88
N GLN A 61 -20.97 12.12 -23.44
CA GLN A 61 -21.36 12.19 -22.03
C GLN A 61 -21.77 10.82 -21.50
N GLY A 62 -22.66 10.12 -22.20
CA GLY A 62 -23.16 8.83 -21.75
C GLY A 62 -22.07 7.75 -21.73
N GLY A 63 -21.09 7.80 -22.63
CA GLY A 63 -19.89 6.96 -22.59
C GLY A 63 -19.02 7.20 -21.35
N LEU A 64 -18.79 8.47 -20.97
CA LEU A 64 -18.06 8.83 -19.74
C LEU A 64 -18.79 8.37 -18.47
N GLN A 65 -20.12 8.54 -18.45
CA GLN A 65 -20.95 8.08 -17.34
C GLN A 65 -20.94 6.55 -17.24
N ALA A 66 -20.98 5.84 -18.38
CA ALA A 66 -20.91 4.38 -18.41
C ALA A 66 -19.55 3.88 -17.88
N LEU A 67 -18.45 4.55 -18.22
CA LEU A 67 -17.14 4.28 -17.65
C LEU A 67 -17.10 4.51 -16.13
N SER A 68 -17.75 5.56 -15.64
CA SER A 68 -17.81 5.85 -14.20
C SER A 68 -18.57 4.75 -13.45
N ALA A 69 -19.74 4.35 -13.96
CA ALA A 69 -20.50 3.24 -13.39
C ALA A 69 -19.73 1.91 -13.49
N ALA A 70 -19.07 1.65 -14.62
CA ALA A 70 -18.24 0.46 -14.81
C ALA A 70 -17.08 0.40 -13.82
N ALA A 71 -16.42 1.53 -13.52
CA ALA A 71 -15.31 1.60 -12.58
C ALA A 71 -15.68 1.09 -11.18
N VAL A 72 -16.90 1.43 -10.72
CA VAL A 72 -17.43 0.99 -9.42
C VAL A 72 -17.75 -0.51 -9.42
N VAL A 73 -18.25 -1.04 -10.53
CA VAL A 73 -18.74 -2.44 -10.63
C VAL A 73 -17.64 -3.44 -11.00
N ALA A 74 -16.63 -3.00 -11.76
CA ALA A 74 -15.57 -3.86 -12.31
C ALA A 74 -14.51 -4.31 -11.28
N GLY A 75 -14.36 -3.57 -10.17
CA GLY A 75 -13.30 -3.82 -9.19
C GLY A 75 -11.91 -3.76 -9.83
N ASP A 76 -11.03 -4.71 -9.47
CA ASP A 76 -9.65 -4.75 -10.00
C ASP A 76 -9.56 -4.90 -11.52
N HIS A 77 -10.60 -5.43 -12.18
CA HIS A 77 -10.61 -5.57 -13.64
C HIS A 77 -10.56 -4.20 -14.34
N PHE A 78 -10.96 -3.12 -13.68
CA PHE A 78 -10.88 -1.78 -14.26
C PHE A 78 -9.45 -1.22 -14.26
N LYS A 79 -8.63 -1.63 -13.29
CA LYS A 79 -7.29 -1.06 -13.05
C LYS A 79 -6.35 -1.22 -14.24
N ILE A 80 -6.48 -2.32 -15.00
CA ILE A 80 -5.65 -2.59 -16.19
C ILE A 80 -5.88 -1.57 -17.32
N HIS A 81 -6.96 -0.78 -17.26
CA HIS A 81 -7.34 0.18 -18.29
C HIS A 81 -6.99 1.65 -17.93
N LEU A 82 -6.48 1.92 -16.72
CA LEU A 82 -6.26 3.29 -16.23
C LEU A 82 -5.32 4.10 -17.13
N ASN A 83 -4.23 3.50 -17.61
CA ASN A 83 -3.30 4.16 -18.54
C ASN A 83 -3.94 4.65 -19.84
N ALA A 84 -5.01 4.01 -20.32
CA ALA A 84 -5.76 4.50 -21.48
C ALA A 84 -6.87 5.48 -21.08
N LEU A 85 -7.55 5.21 -19.96
CA LEU A 85 -8.71 5.96 -19.50
C LEU A 85 -8.37 7.34 -18.93
N VAL A 86 -7.33 7.45 -18.10
CA VAL A 86 -6.93 8.70 -17.46
C VAL A 86 -6.62 9.81 -18.49
N PRO A 87 -5.73 9.62 -19.48
CA PRO A 87 -5.48 10.67 -20.47
C PRO A 87 -6.72 10.96 -21.32
N ALA A 88 -7.53 9.95 -21.65
CA ALA A 88 -8.75 10.15 -22.40
C ALA A 88 -9.78 10.98 -21.62
N ALA A 89 -9.96 10.73 -20.32
CA ALA A 89 -10.82 11.52 -19.45
C ALA A 89 -10.32 12.97 -19.33
N VAL A 90 -9.00 13.17 -19.18
CA VAL A 90 -8.38 14.50 -19.16
C VAL A 90 -8.67 15.29 -20.44
N GLU A 91 -8.55 14.68 -21.62
CA GLU A 91 -8.89 15.34 -22.89
C GLU A 91 -10.36 15.78 -22.94
N ARG A 92 -11.28 14.99 -22.37
CA ARG A 92 -12.71 15.32 -22.33
C ARG A 92 -13.07 16.43 -21.36
N LEU A 93 -12.20 16.80 -20.41
CA LEU A 93 -12.33 18.05 -19.64
C LEU A 93 -12.27 19.29 -20.53
N GLY A 94 -11.70 19.19 -21.74
CA GLY A 94 -11.62 20.28 -22.71
C GLY A 94 -12.88 20.50 -23.56
N ASP A 95 -13.92 19.67 -23.40
CA ASP A 95 -15.06 19.65 -24.32
C ASP A 95 -15.88 20.96 -24.31
N GLY A 96 -16.43 21.32 -25.48
CA GLY A 96 -17.26 22.52 -25.63
C GLY A 96 -18.58 22.48 -24.85
N LYS A 97 -19.08 21.30 -24.49
CA LYS A 97 -20.35 21.11 -23.78
C LYS A 97 -20.12 20.78 -22.30
N GLN A 98 -20.71 21.59 -21.42
CA GLN A 98 -20.58 21.44 -19.97
C GLN A 98 -20.97 20.05 -19.44
N PRO A 99 -22.03 19.37 -19.93
CA PRO A 99 -22.37 18.03 -19.45
C PRO A 99 -21.28 16.98 -19.70
N VAL A 100 -20.51 17.11 -20.79
CA VAL A 100 -19.39 16.20 -21.10
C VAL A 100 -18.25 16.44 -20.13
N ARG A 101 -17.92 17.71 -19.86
CA ARG A 101 -16.86 18.06 -18.91
C ARG A 101 -17.17 17.58 -17.50
N GLU A 102 -18.43 17.72 -17.09
CA GLU A 102 -18.88 17.25 -15.78
C GLU A 102 -18.82 15.71 -15.68
N ALA A 103 -19.20 14.99 -16.73
CA ALA A 103 -19.04 13.54 -16.77
C ALA A 103 -17.56 13.11 -16.74
N ALA A 104 -16.67 13.87 -17.38
CA ALA A 104 -15.22 13.61 -17.34
C ALA A 104 -14.61 13.88 -15.96
N ARG A 105 -15.02 14.97 -15.30
CA ARG A 105 -14.69 15.27 -13.89
C ARG A 105 -15.12 14.12 -13.00
N GLN A 106 -16.38 13.70 -13.10
CA GLN A 106 -16.93 12.62 -12.29
C GLN A 106 -16.18 11.31 -12.50
N LEU A 107 -15.82 10.97 -13.74
CA LEU A 107 -15.00 9.79 -14.02
C LEU A 107 -13.66 9.85 -13.29
N LEU A 108 -12.94 10.99 -13.35
CA LEU A 108 -11.67 11.14 -12.64
C LEU A 108 -11.83 11.01 -11.13
N ILE A 109 -12.87 11.60 -10.54
CA ILE A 109 -13.17 11.45 -9.11
C ILE A 109 -13.46 9.98 -8.76
N THR A 110 -14.31 9.30 -9.53
CA THR A 110 -14.59 7.88 -9.31
C THR A 110 -13.34 7.02 -9.45
N LEU A 111 -12.43 7.34 -10.38
CA LEU A 111 -11.14 6.67 -10.49
C LEU A 111 -10.27 6.86 -9.24
N MET A 112 -10.29 8.05 -8.64
CA MET A 112 -9.61 8.33 -7.37
C MET A 112 -10.21 7.49 -6.23
N GLU A 113 -11.53 7.35 -6.16
CA GLU A 113 -12.24 6.56 -5.14
C GLU A 113 -11.95 5.06 -5.22
N VAL A 114 -11.92 4.49 -6.43
CA VAL A 114 -11.75 3.04 -6.63
C VAL A 114 -10.29 2.59 -6.72
N SER A 115 -9.35 3.55 -6.84
CA SER A 115 -7.90 3.27 -6.94
C SER A 115 -7.12 4.03 -5.85
N SER A 116 -6.47 5.14 -6.19
CA SER A 116 -5.75 5.99 -5.24
C SER A 116 -5.84 7.44 -5.72
N PRO A 117 -6.31 8.38 -4.88
CA PRO A 117 -6.43 9.78 -5.28
C PRO A 117 -5.10 10.39 -5.72
N THR A 118 -4.04 10.17 -4.94
CA THR A 118 -2.69 10.68 -5.21
C THR A 118 -2.15 10.14 -6.56
N ILE A 119 -2.26 8.84 -6.82
CA ILE A 119 -1.79 8.22 -8.07
C ILE A 119 -2.57 8.74 -9.28
N ILE A 120 -3.90 8.82 -9.17
CA ILE A 120 -4.74 9.27 -10.30
C ILE A 120 -4.50 10.75 -10.59
N VAL A 121 -4.35 11.59 -9.57
CA VAL A 121 -4.03 13.01 -9.73
C VAL A 121 -2.65 13.22 -10.34
N GLU A 122 -1.62 12.47 -9.92
CA GLU A 122 -0.28 12.55 -10.51
C GLU A 122 -0.33 12.15 -11.99
N ARG A 123 -0.94 10.99 -12.29
CA ARG A 123 -1.08 10.50 -13.66
C ARG A 123 -1.85 11.49 -14.53
N ALA A 124 -3.01 11.98 -14.07
CA ALA A 124 -3.82 12.94 -14.81
C ALA A 124 -3.11 14.29 -14.97
N GLY A 125 -2.41 14.73 -13.92
CA GLY A 125 -1.63 15.96 -13.89
C GLY A 125 -0.55 16.03 -14.96
N SER A 126 0.11 14.90 -15.25
CA SER A 126 1.09 14.80 -16.34
C SER A 126 0.54 15.16 -17.73
N TYR A 127 -0.78 15.04 -17.93
CA TYR A 127 -1.47 15.43 -19.16
C TYR A 127 -2.19 16.77 -19.07
N ALA A 128 -2.50 17.23 -17.85
CA ALA A 128 -3.42 18.34 -17.63
C ALA A 128 -2.73 19.66 -17.24
N TRP A 129 -1.74 19.65 -16.34
CA TRP A 129 -1.21 20.88 -15.73
C TRP A 129 -0.68 21.88 -16.76
N THR A 130 0.05 21.39 -17.76
CA THR A 130 0.63 22.20 -18.84
C THR A 130 -0.08 21.99 -20.18
N HIS A 131 -1.33 21.52 -20.17
CA HIS A 131 -2.05 21.20 -21.39
C HIS A 131 -2.28 22.45 -22.26
N LYS A 132 -2.23 22.33 -23.59
CA LYS A 132 -2.39 23.48 -24.51
C LYS A 132 -3.76 24.16 -24.42
N SER A 133 -4.82 23.38 -24.15
CA SER A 133 -6.18 23.91 -24.00
C SER A 133 -6.36 24.46 -22.59
N TRP A 134 -6.60 25.77 -22.48
CA TRP A 134 -6.88 26.44 -21.21
C TRP A 134 -8.09 25.84 -20.48
N ARG A 135 -9.08 25.33 -21.23
CA ARG A 135 -10.26 24.70 -20.65
C ARG A 135 -9.94 23.39 -19.94
N VAL A 136 -9.01 22.59 -20.47
CA VAL A 136 -8.52 21.38 -19.78
C VAL A 136 -7.83 21.77 -18.48
N ARG A 137 -6.94 22.78 -18.52
CA ARG A 137 -6.23 23.27 -17.32
C ARG A 137 -7.22 23.75 -16.26
N GLU A 138 -8.16 24.61 -16.63
CA GLU A 138 -9.22 25.11 -15.73
C GLU A 138 -10.02 23.97 -15.11
N GLU A 139 -10.55 23.08 -15.94
CA GLU A 139 -11.49 22.04 -15.48
C GLU A 139 -10.79 20.96 -14.68
N PHE A 140 -9.51 20.70 -14.96
CA PHE A 140 -8.69 19.83 -14.14
C PHE A 140 -8.43 20.43 -12.75
N VAL A 141 -8.09 21.72 -12.65
CA VAL A 141 -7.95 22.40 -11.35
C VAL A 141 -9.25 22.34 -10.56
N ARG A 142 -10.40 22.55 -11.21
CA ARG A 142 -11.71 22.40 -10.55
C ARG A 142 -11.96 20.96 -10.09
N THR A 143 -11.58 19.97 -10.89
CA THR A 143 -11.66 18.54 -10.52
C THR A 143 -10.84 18.25 -9.27
N VAL A 144 -9.62 18.78 -9.24
CA VAL A 144 -8.72 18.65 -8.10
C VAL A 144 -9.26 19.37 -6.85
N ALA A 145 -9.86 20.55 -7.00
CA ALA A 145 -10.52 21.25 -5.89
C ALA A 145 -11.65 20.39 -5.28
N THR A 146 -12.46 19.75 -6.12
CA THR A 146 -13.45 18.76 -5.67
C THR A 146 -12.78 17.57 -4.95
N ALA A 147 -11.68 17.05 -5.49
CA ALA A 147 -10.93 15.95 -4.87
C ALA A 147 -10.36 16.32 -3.49
N VAL A 148 -9.87 17.56 -3.30
CA VAL A 148 -9.45 18.07 -1.99
C VAL A 148 -10.63 18.03 -1.00
N GLY A 149 -11.80 18.50 -1.41
CA GLY A 149 -12.99 18.47 -0.57
C GLY A 149 -13.44 17.06 -0.14
N LEU A 150 -13.14 16.05 -0.96
CA LEU A 150 -13.52 14.65 -0.73
C LEU A 150 -12.45 13.85 0.05
N PHE A 151 -11.16 14.09 -0.22
CA PHE A 151 -10.07 13.21 0.23
C PHE A 151 -9.07 13.87 1.19
N ALA A 152 -9.15 15.18 1.46
CA ALA A 152 -8.14 15.87 2.30
C ALA A 152 -7.99 15.25 3.70
N SER A 153 -9.04 14.66 4.27
CA SER A 153 -8.97 14.00 5.58
C SER A 153 -8.31 12.62 5.57
N THR A 154 -8.20 11.97 4.40
CA THR A 154 -7.67 10.60 4.26
C THR A 154 -6.34 10.55 3.53
N GLU A 155 -6.07 11.51 2.65
CA GLU A 155 -4.92 11.53 1.75
C GLU A 155 -4.09 12.81 1.97
N LEU A 156 -3.37 12.88 3.09
CA LEU A 156 -2.47 14.00 3.40
C LEU A 156 -1.48 14.36 2.27
N PRO A 157 -0.86 13.39 1.53
CA PRO A 157 0.06 13.72 0.44
C PRO A 157 -0.60 14.47 -0.72
N LEU A 158 -1.93 14.32 -0.90
CA LEU A 158 -2.65 14.89 -2.03
C LEU A 158 -2.44 16.40 -2.13
N GLN A 159 -2.61 17.13 -1.03
CA GLN A 159 -2.53 18.58 -1.06
C GLN A 159 -1.11 19.09 -1.36
N ARG A 160 -0.06 18.40 -0.88
CA ARG A 160 1.33 18.72 -1.21
C ARG A 160 1.65 18.54 -2.68
N VAL A 161 1.20 17.42 -3.26
CA VAL A 161 1.35 17.13 -4.70
C VAL A 161 0.63 18.18 -5.55
N LEU A 162 -0.43 18.79 -5.04
CA LEU A 162 -1.26 19.74 -5.78
C LEU A 162 -0.83 21.20 -5.64
N LEU A 163 -0.33 21.60 -4.48
CA LEU A 163 -0.13 23.02 -4.16
C LEU A 163 0.84 23.71 -5.13
N SER A 164 1.99 23.09 -5.40
CA SER A 164 3.00 23.65 -6.31
C SER A 164 2.46 23.84 -7.74
N PRO A 165 1.86 22.82 -8.40
CA PRO A 165 1.19 23.02 -9.70
C PRO A 165 0.07 24.07 -9.69
N VAL A 166 -0.76 24.11 -8.65
CA VAL A 166 -1.87 25.07 -8.54
C VAL A 166 -1.36 26.51 -8.41
N LEU A 167 -0.30 26.73 -7.61
CA LEU A 167 0.33 28.04 -7.47
C LEU A 167 0.96 28.52 -8.79
N GLN A 168 1.55 27.62 -9.58
CA GLN A 168 2.05 27.97 -10.92
C GLN A 168 0.93 28.47 -11.84
N LEU A 169 -0.26 27.87 -11.77
CA LEU A 169 -1.43 28.25 -12.58
C LEU A 169 -2.05 29.60 -12.21
N MET A 170 -1.70 30.20 -11.06
CA MET A 170 -2.05 31.59 -10.78
C MET A 170 -1.39 32.58 -11.76
N ASN A 171 -0.29 32.17 -12.41
CA ASN A 171 0.37 32.95 -13.46
C ASN A 171 -0.08 32.56 -14.87
N ASP A 172 -1.13 31.72 -15.03
CA ASP A 172 -1.61 31.31 -16.35
C ASP A 172 -2.05 32.53 -17.17
N SER A 173 -1.82 32.49 -18.49
CA SER A 173 -2.31 33.50 -19.43
C SER A 173 -3.82 33.74 -19.38
N ASN A 174 -4.62 32.72 -19.09
CA ASN A 174 -6.08 32.76 -19.12
C ASN A 174 -6.67 33.03 -17.73
N GLN A 175 -7.56 34.03 -17.63
CA GLN A 175 -8.19 34.42 -16.36
C GLN A 175 -9.01 33.29 -15.71
N SER A 176 -9.75 32.50 -16.49
CA SER A 176 -10.57 31.41 -15.95
C SER A 176 -9.72 30.34 -15.27
N VAL A 177 -8.51 30.08 -15.79
CA VAL A 177 -7.55 29.16 -15.16
C VAL A 177 -7.04 29.75 -13.84
N ARG A 178 -6.68 31.04 -13.83
CA ARG A 178 -6.26 31.74 -12.60
C ARG A 178 -7.36 31.74 -11.53
N ASP A 179 -8.61 32.00 -11.92
CA ASP A 179 -9.76 31.98 -11.02
C ASP A 179 -10.00 30.58 -10.43
N ALA A 180 -9.86 29.53 -11.25
CA ALA A 180 -9.95 28.16 -10.79
C ALA A 180 -8.81 27.80 -9.83
N ALA A 181 -7.58 28.28 -10.08
CA ALA A 181 -6.44 28.07 -9.19
C ALA A 181 -6.68 28.71 -7.82
N ILE A 182 -7.15 29.96 -7.79
CA ILE A 182 -7.52 30.64 -6.53
C ILE A 182 -8.62 29.87 -5.80
N TYR A 183 -9.65 29.40 -6.51
CA TYR A 183 -10.70 28.60 -5.91
C TYR A 183 -10.18 27.28 -5.33
N CYS A 184 -9.23 26.62 -6.00
CA CYS A 184 -8.60 25.40 -5.46
C CYS A 184 -7.82 25.67 -4.18
N ILE A 185 -7.12 26.81 -4.09
CA ILE A 185 -6.42 27.27 -2.88
C ILE A 185 -7.42 27.55 -1.74
N GLU A 186 -8.57 28.15 -2.05
CA GLU A 186 -9.68 28.36 -1.08
C GLU A 186 -10.19 27.02 -0.52
N GLU A 187 -10.39 26.00 -1.36
CA GLU A 187 -10.81 24.66 -0.94
C GLU A 187 -9.74 23.96 -0.07
N MET A 188 -8.46 24.06 -0.44
CA MET A 188 -7.36 23.55 0.39
C MET A 188 -7.35 24.20 1.77
N TYR A 189 -7.47 25.53 1.84
CA TYR A 189 -7.54 26.26 3.11
C TYR A 189 -8.75 25.85 3.95
N THR A 190 -9.92 25.72 3.32
CA THR A 190 -11.16 25.33 3.99
C THR A 190 -11.00 24.00 4.73
N HIS A 191 -10.23 23.06 4.18
CA HIS A 191 -10.04 21.72 4.74
C HIS A 191 -8.81 21.59 5.66
N MET A 192 -7.88 22.55 5.66
CA MET A 192 -6.66 22.49 6.47
C MET A 192 -6.58 23.53 7.59
N GLY A 193 -7.33 24.61 7.47
CA GLY A 193 -7.30 25.73 8.41
C GLY A 193 -5.96 26.45 8.44
N SER A 194 -5.62 26.98 9.61
CA SER A 194 -4.53 27.95 9.77
C SER A 194 -3.15 27.41 9.36
N GLN A 195 -2.92 26.09 9.45
CA GLN A 195 -1.66 25.43 9.07
C GLN A 195 -1.31 25.65 7.59
N PHE A 196 -2.31 25.88 6.73
CA PHE A 196 -2.11 26.14 5.31
C PHE A 196 -1.34 27.44 5.04
N HIS A 197 -1.46 28.45 5.90
CA HIS A 197 -0.70 29.70 5.76
C HIS A 197 0.81 29.45 5.86
N GLU A 198 1.21 28.56 6.77
CA GLU A 198 2.62 28.19 6.90
C GLU A 198 3.12 27.52 5.63
N GLU A 199 2.29 26.68 5.00
CA GLU A 199 2.62 25.97 3.78
C GLU A 199 2.71 26.91 2.57
N LEU A 200 1.78 27.85 2.41
CA LEU A 200 1.86 28.90 1.38
C LEU A 200 3.15 29.72 1.50
N GLN A 201 3.56 30.03 2.73
CA GLN A 201 4.82 30.74 2.97
C GLN A 201 6.05 29.93 2.54
N ARG A 202 5.97 28.59 2.39
CA ARG A 202 7.10 27.76 1.94
C ARG A 202 7.42 27.97 0.46
N HIS A 203 6.44 28.38 -0.35
CA HIS A 203 6.59 28.53 -1.80
C HIS A 203 7.18 29.89 -2.26
N ASN A 204 7.63 30.76 -1.34
CA ASN A 204 8.28 32.05 -1.66
C ASN A 204 7.53 32.89 -2.73
N LEU A 205 6.21 32.95 -2.58
CA LEU A 205 5.33 33.57 -3.56
C LEU A 205 5.56 35.09 -3.67
N PRO A 206 5.40 35.68 -4.87
CA PRO A 206 5.45 37.13 -5.04
C PRO A 206 4.46 37.86 -4.11
N PRO A 207 4.81 39.03 -3.54
CA PRO A 207 3.96 39.74 -2.58
C PRO A 207 2.57 40.12 -3.11
N TYR A 208 2.39 40.28 -4.42
CA TYR A 208 1.07 40.54 -5.00
C TYR A 208 0.16 39.30 -4.93
N MET A 209 0.72 38.13 -5.21
CA MET A 209 0.01 36.85 -5.20
C MET A 209 -0.40 36.47 -3.78
N LEU A 210 0.50 36.64 -2.81
CA LEU A 210 0.19 36.42 -1.38
C LEU A 210 -0.94 37.33 -0.90
N ARG A 211 -0.93 38.62 -1.29
CA ARG A 211 -2.01 39.55 -0.92
C ARG A 211 -3.35 39.13 -1.51
N GLU A 212 -3.36 38.70 -2.77
CA GLU A 212 -4.57 38.20 -3.42
C GLU A 212 -5.11 36.96 -2.70
N ILE A 213 -4.25 35.95 -2.48
CA ILE A 213 -4.64 34.73 -1.75
C ILE A 213 -5.18 35.09 -0.36
N ASN A 214 -4.44 35.83 0.46
CA ASN A 214 -4.87 36.15 1.83
C ASN A 214 -6.20 36.91 1.87
N SER A 215 -6.43 37.86 0.95
CA SER A 215 -7.69 38.60 0.87
C SER A 215 -8.92 37.72 0.58
N ARG A 216 -8.68 36.55 -0.04
CA ARG A 216 -9.69 35.52 -0.32
C ARG A 216 -9.87 34.61 0.89
N LEU A 217 -8.77 34.12 1.47
CA LEU A 217 -8.79 33.22 2.63
C LEU A 217 -9.39 33.87 3.89
N GLU A 218 -9.22 35.17 4.10
CA GLU A 218 -9.83 35.94 5.21
C GLU A 218 -11.37 35.87 5.23
N ARG A 219 -12.00 35.51 4.11
CA ARG A 219 -13.46 35.40 3.97
C ARG A 219 -13.99 34.00 4.26
N ILE A 220 -13.11 33.04 4.54
CA ILE A 220 -13.43 31.62 4.67
C ILE A 220 -13.20 31.20 6.11
N GLU A 221 -14.21 30.60 6.72
CA GLU A 221 -14.09 29.92 8.01
C GLU A 221 -13.68 28.46 7.78
N PRO A 222 -12.52 28.00 8.29
CA PRO A 222 -12.06 26.63 8.09
C PRO A 222 -12.97 25.59 8.74
N LYS A 223 -13.09 24.41 8.13
CA LYS A 223 -13.81 23.25 8.69
C LYS A 223 -13.04 22.56 9.83
N VAL A 224 -11.72 22.76 9.90
CA VAL A 224 -10.88 22.24 10.98
C VAL A 224 -10.79 23.29 12.09
N PRO A 225 -11.10 22.95 13.36
CA PRO A 225 -11.00 23.90 14.46
C PRO A 225 -9.59 24.48 14.52
N THR A 226 -9.49 25.80 14.60
CA THR A 226 -8.23 26.47 14.92
C THR A 226 -7.75 25.93 16.27
N SER A 227 -6.57 25.31 16.30
CA SER A 227 -5.86 25.05 17.56
C SER A 227 -5.30 26.36 18.10
N ASP A 228 -6.15 27.36 18.28
CA ASP A 228 -5.77 28.61 18.95
C ASP A 228 -5.75 28.35 20.44
N GLY A 229 -4.54 28.13 20.94
CA GLY A 229 -4.24 28.06 22.36
C GLY A 229 -4.84 29.28 23.06
N ASN A 230 -5.62 29.00 24.10
CA ASN A 230 -6.07 29.90 25.17
C ASN A 230 -5.49 31.32 25.07
N ILE A 231 -6.16 32.18 24.31
CA ILE A 231 -6.05 33.63 24.50
C ILE A 231 -6.85 33.93 25.77
N MET A 232 -6.25 33.58 26.91
CA MET A 232 -6.68 34.04 28.22
C MET A 232 -6.48 35.55 28.25
N GLN A 233 -7.60 36.26 28.12
CA GLN A 233 -7.73 37.70 28.32
C GLN A 233 -7.17 38.10 29.68
N TYR A 234 -5.88 38.47 29.73
CA TYR A 234 -5.38 39.28 30.83
C TYR A 234 -5.42 40.74 30.39
N LYS A 235 -6.46 41.40 30.87
CA LYS A 235 -6.66 42.85 30.78
C LYS A 235 -5.41 43.59 31.26
N ALA A 236 -5.11 44.64 30.50
CA ALA A 236 -4.10 45.64 30.75
C ALA A 236 -4.03 46.08 32.21
N VAL A 237 -2.82 46.03 32.78
CA VAL A 237 -2.41 46.93 33.86
C VAL A 237 -1.05 47.48 33.47
N GLU A 238 -1.08 48.73 33.01
CA GLU A 238 0.08 49.61 32.95
C GLU A 238 0.74 49.67 34.33
N SER A 239 2.06 49.51 34.41
CA SER A 239 2.86 50.15 35.45
C SER A 239 4.34 50.15 35.08
N ARG A 240 4.85 51.37 35.03
CA ARG A 240 6.18 51.82 34.69
C ARG A 240 7.27 51.25 35.61
N SER A 241 8.35 50.80 34.97
CA SER A 241 9.77 50.99 35.32
C SER A 241 10.13 51.31 36.79
N VAL A 242 10.80 50.37 37.46
CA VAL A 242 11.87 50.69 38.44
C VAL A 242 13.02 49.67 38.36
N SER A 243 14.18 50.26 38.08
CA SER A 243 15.58 49.86 38.20
C SER A 243 16.00 48.83 39.28
N VAL A 244 16.79 47.84 38.84
CA VAL A 244 18.12 47.39 39.34
C VAL A 244 18.40 47.40 40.86
N ASN A 245 18.61 46.21 41.47
CA ASN A 245 19.92 45.78 42.02
C ASN A 245 19.95 44.34 42.60
N PRO A 246 21.11 43.66 42.62
CA PRO A 246 21.23 42.23 42.96
C PRO A 246 21.72 41.97 44.41
N LYS A 247 21.20 40.92 45.05
CA LYS A 247 21.76 40.30 46.28
C LYS A 247 21.49 38.78 46.19
N ARG A 248 22.50 37.94 45.88
CA ARG A 248 23.47 37.29 46.79
C ARG A 248 22.85 36.30 47.78
N GLY A 249 23.18 35.01 47.64
CA GLY A 249 22.98 33.91 48.61
C GLY A 249 22.43 32.63 47.95
N SER A 250 23.24 31.76 47.35
CA SER A 250 24.02 30.63 47.93
C SER A 250 23.19 29.37 48.29
N PRO A 251 23.64 28.13 47.96
CA PRO A 251 22.76 27.00 47.65
C PRO A 251 22.75 25.89 48.72
N ARG A 252 21.57 25.36 49.03
CA ARG A 252 21.25 24.11 49.75
C ARG A 252 19.83 23.74 49.28
N THR A 253 19.44 22.52 48.90
CA THR A 253 19.84 21.19 49.35
C THR A 253 19.21 20.16 48.39
N LYS A 254 19.96 19.10 48.15
CA LYS A 254 19.61 17.78 47.58
C LYS A 254 18.12 17.39 47.66
N SER A 255 17.54 17.02 46.52
CA SER A 255 16.42 16.07 46.44
C SER A 255 16.66 15.12 45.27
N THR A 256 17.21 13.96 45.56
CA THR A 256 17.28 12.80 44.65
C THR A 256 15.88 12.18 44.52
N PRO A 257 15.26 12.10 43.33
CA PRO A 257 14.05 11.31 43.14
C PRO A 257 14.47 9.84 43.00
N ARG A 258 14.03 9.04 43.97
CA ARG A 258 14.17 7.58 43.97
C ARG A 258 13.47 6.97 42.76
N GLU A 259 14.20 6.06 42.13
CA GLU A 259 13.80 5.15 41.07
C GLU A 259 12.45 4.49 41.39
N SER A 260 11.46 4.77 40.55
CA SER A 260 10.24 3.99 40.46
C SER A 260 10.39 3.06 39.27
N THR A 261 10.91 1.87 39.53
CA THR A 261 10.93 0.73 38.62
C THR A 261 9.49 0.29 38.34
N LEU A 262 8.91 0.77 37.25
CA LEU A 262 7.68 0.24 36.67
C LEU A 262 7.96 -0.11 35.21
N PHE A 263 8.09 -1.43 35.01
CA PHE A 263 8.26 -2.12 33.75
C PHE A 263 7.17 -1.75 32.74
N GLY A 264 7.58 -1.64 31.47
CA GLY A 264 6.70 -1.91 30.33
C GLY A 264 5.90 -0.72 29.81
N GLY A 265 6.57 0.38 29.47
CA GLY A 265 6.05 1.35 28.54
C GLY A 265 7.14 1.65 27.52
N ASP A 266 7.11 0.97 26.38
CA ASP A 266 7.87 1.38 25.20
C ASP A 266 7.49 2.83 24.92
N THR A 267 8.36 3.75 25.33
CA THR A 267 8.25 5.15 24.96
C THR A 267 8.43 5.21 23.45
N ASP A 268 7.32 5.29 22.75
CA ASP A 268 7.23 5.53 21.32
C ASP A 268 7.70 6.97 21.03
N ILE A 269 9.01 7.18 21.14
CA ILE A 269 9.69 8.46 20.87
C ILE A 269 9.57 8.83 19.37
N THR A 270 9.04 7.94 18.54
CA THR A 270 9.01 8.08 17.08
C THR A 270 7.79 8.79 16.48
N GLU A 271 6.74 9.13 17.24
CA GLU A 271 5.56 9.83 16.68
C GLU A 271 5.49 11.33 16.95
N LYS A 272 6.53 11.96 17.52
CA LYS A 272 6.53 13.43 17.58
C LYS A 272 6.58 14.00 16.17
N PRO A 273 5.62 14.87 15.78
CA PRO A 273 5.65 15.52 14.48
C PRO A 273 6.99 16.21 14.27
N VAL A 274 7.69 15.87 13.20
CA VAL A 274 8.97 16.50 12.85
C VAL A 274 8.68 17.92 12.38
N GLU A 275 9.18 18.91 13.11
CA GLU A 275 9.03 20.32 12.76
C GLU A 275 9.73 20.62 11.42
N PRO A 276 9.03 21.21 10.43
CA PRO A 276 9.61 21.54 9.13
C PRO A 276 10.81 22.48 9.24
N VAL A 277 11.87 22.18 8.50
CA VAL A 277 13.11 22.97 8.44
C VAL A 277 13.23 23.58 7.06
N ARG A 278 13.23 24.91 7.01
CA ARG A 278 13.37 25.67 5.76
C ARG A 278 14.83 26.02 5.50
N VAL A 279 15.23 25.88 4.25
CA VAL A 279 16.48 26.40 3.71
C VAL A 279 16.17 27.45 2.65
N HIS A 280 16.98 28.49 2.59
CA HIS A 280 16.71 29.70 1.81
C HIS A 280 17.60 29.78 0.56
N SER A 281 18.47 28.79 0.34
CA SER A 281 19.31 28.71 -0.85
C SER A 281 19.79 27.29 -1.11
N GLU A 282 20.10 27.00 -2.37
CA GLU A 282 20.71 25.74 -2.81
C GLU A 282 22.05 25.46 -2.08
N LYS A 283 22.80 26.52 -1.75
CA LYS A 283 24.05 26.46 -0.97
C LYS A 283 23.82 26.05 0.48
N GLU A 284 22.73 26.51 1.10
CA GLU A 284 22.35 26.11 2.44
C GLU A 284 21.88 24.65 2.46
N LEU A 285 21.08 24.26 1.47
CA LEU A 285 20.66 22.87 1.28
C LEU A 285 21.87 21.92 1.16
N LEU A 286 22.85 22.26 0.32
CA LEU A 286 24.08 21.49 0.15
C LEU A 286 24.82 21.30 1.49
N ARG A 287 24.99 22.38 2.26
CA ARG A 287 25.67 22.33 3.57
C ARG A 287 24.92 21.47 4.59
N GLU A 288 23.59 21.52 4.60
CA GLU A 288 22.78 20.66 5.45
C GLU A 288 23.01 19.18 5.09
N PHE A 289 23.01 18.84 3.79
CA PHE A 289 23.28 17.48 3.33
C PHE A 289 24.70 17.01 3.66
N GLU A 290 25.72 17.85 3.49
CA GLU A 290 27.10 17.55 3.88
C GLU A 290 27.21 17.26 5.40
N LYS A 291 26.57 18.08 6.22
CA LYS A 291 26.53 17.91 7.69
C LYS A 291 25.81 16.63 8.09
N ILE A 292 24.69 16.32 7.45
CA ILE A 292 23.92 15.10 7.67
C ILE A 292 24.77 13.89 7.28
N ALA A 293 25.38 13.88 6.09
CA ALA A 293 26.23 12.79 5.62
C ALA A 293 27.40 12.52 6.58
N ALA A 294 28.07 13.58 7.07
CA ALA A 294 29.15 13.47 8.05
C ALA A 294 28.69 12.97 9.44
N THR A 295 27.39 13.03 9.72
CA THR A 295 26.79 12.56 10.96
C THR A 295 26.35 11.09 10.87
N LEU A 296 25.92 10.63 9.70
CA LEU A 296 25.42 9.28 9.45
C LEU A 296 26.54 8.23 9.30
N VAL A 297 27.47 8.20 10.25
CA VAL A 297 28.59 7.25 10.31
C VAL A 297 28.60 6.49 11.64
N PRO A 298 28.98 5.19 11.69
CA PRO A 298 28.83 4.35 12.88
C PRO A 298 29.51 4.88 14.16
N GLU A 299 30.55 5.69 14.01
CA GLU A 299 31.33 6.30 15.09
C GLU A 299 30.57 7.39 15.84
N LYS A 300 29.52 7.96 15.23
CA LYS A 300 28.66 8.96 15.86
C LYS A 300 27.61 8.29 16.75
N ASP A 301 27.26 8.98 17.83
CA ASP A 301 26.23 8.50 18.75
C ASP A 301 24.91 8.24 18.02
N TRP A 302 24.26 7.13 18.38
CA TRP A 302 23.05 6.66 17.72
C TRP A 302 21.90 7.67 17.78
N SER A 303 21.79 8.44 18.87
CA SER A 303 20.73 9.44 19.02
C SER A 303 20.92 10.61 18.06
N VAL A 304 22.17 11.04 17.85
CA VAL A 304 22.53 12.10 16.91
C VAL A 304 22.31 11.64 15.47
N ARG A 305 22.53 10.36 15.17
CA ARG A 305 22.22 9.77 13.85
C ARG A 305 20.72 9.72 13.57
N ILE A 306 19.91 9.36 14.55
CA ILE A 306 18.44 9.43 14.44
C ILE A 306 17.99 10.88 14.20
N ALA A 307 18.52 11.84 14.95
CA ALA A 307 18.22 13.26 14.75
C ALA A 307 18.64 13.75 13.36
N ALA A 308 19.75 13.25 12.80
CA ALA A 308 20.17 13.58 11.43
C ALA A 308 19.23 13.00 10.37
N MET A 309 18.66 11.80 10.57
CA MET A 309 17.64 11.26 9.68
C MET A 309 16.32 12.06 9.77
N GLN A 310 15.89 12.39 10.99
CA GLN A 310 14.73 13.27 11.22
C GLN A 310 14.95 14.66 10.59
N ARG A 311 16.19 15.14 10.55
CA ARG A 311 16.54 16.39 9.86
C ARG A 311 16.28 16.32 8.36
N ILE A 312 16.47 15.17 7.72
CA ILE A 312 16.12 14.98 6.30
C ILE A 312 14.60 15.08 6.12
N GLU A 313 13.82 14.43 6.99
CA GLU A 313 12.35 14.54 6.96
C GLU A 313 11.89 15.99 7.13
N ALA A 314 12.50 16.70 8.08
CA ALA A 314 12.22 18.11 8.33
C ALA A 314 12.49 18.98 7.09
N LEU A 315 13.58 18.73 6.37
CA LEU A 315 13.92 19.43 5.12
C LEU A 315 12.87 19.15 4.03
N VAL A 316 12.46 17.89 3.87
CA VAL A 316 11.40 17.50 2.92
C VAL A 316 10.11 18.26 3.24
N TYR A 317 9.66 18.24 4.51
CA TYR A 317 8.48 18.97 4.96
C TYR A 317 8.64 20.50 4.89
N GLY A 318 9.87 20.99 4.90
CA GLY A 318 10.22 22.39 4.72
C GLY A 318 10.27 22.86 3.27
N GLY A 319 9.96 22.01 2.29
CA GLY A 319 9.96 22.35 0.86
C GLY A 319 11.32 22.16 0.17
N ALA A 320 12.26 21.42 0.76
CA ALA A 320 13.56 21.19 0.14
C ALA A 320 13.48 20.43 -1.20
N ILE A 321 12.40 19.69 -1.44
CA ILE A 321 12.18 18.89 -2.67
C ILE A 321 12.01 19.75 -3.92
N ASP A 322 11.59 21.02 -3.76
CA ASP A 322 11.41 21.96 -4.88
C ASP A 322 12.74 22.44 -5.47
N TYR A 323 13.88 22.19 -4.79
CA TYR A 323 15.20 22.56 -5.28
C TYR A 323 15.70 21.54 -6.32
N PRO A 324 16.15 21.99 -7.51
CA PRO A 324 16.63 21.08 -8.56
C PRO A 324 17.79 20.15 -8.12
N SER A 325 18.65 20.60 -7.19
CA SER A 325 19.74 19.78 -6.66
C SER A 325 19.28 18.68 -5.70
N PHE A 326 18.06 18.72 -5.17
CA PHE A 326 17.63 17.86 -4.07
C PHE A 326 17.78 16.38 -4.40
N LEU A 327 17.31 15.93 -5.56
CA LEU A 327 17.40 14.51 -5.96
C LEU A 327 18.85 14.05 -6.13
N MET A 328 19.73 14.93 -6.63
CA MET A 328 21.16 14.64 -6.72
C MET A 328 21.78 14.48 -5.34
N LEU A 329 21.46 15.37 -4.40
CA LEU A 329 21.95 15.31 -3.03
C LEU A 329 21.40 14.09 -2.27
N LEU A 330 20.12 13.74 -2.48
CA LEU A 330 19.52 12.54 -1.92
C LEU A 330 20.24 11.27 -2.39
N LYS A 331 20.61 11.22 -3.68
CA LYS A 331 21.42 10.11 -4.22
C LYS A 331 22.78 9.97 -3.52
N GLN A 332 23.39 11.08 -3.08
CA GLN A 332 24.65 11.04 -2.30
C GLN A 332 24.45 10.50 -0.88
N LEU A 333 23.22 10.58 -0.32
CA LEU A 333 22.89 10.00 0.98
C LEU A 333 22.58 8.50 0.93
N VAL A 334 22.52 7.88 -0.25
CA VAL A 334 22.25 6.44 -0.36
C VAL A 334 23.27 5.61 0.44
N PRO A 335 24.61 5.77 0.30
CA PRO A 335 25.54 4.99 1.10
C PRO A 335 25.44 5.25 2.62
N PRO A 336 25.41 6.51 3.12
CA PRO A 336 25.21 6.76 4.55
C PRO A 336 23.89 6.19 5.12
N LEU A 337 22.79 6.27 4.38
CA LEU A 337 21.51 5.67 4.79
C LEU A 337 21.54 4.13 4.74
N SER A 338 22.26 3.55 3.79
CA SER A 338 22.52 2.10 3.73
C SER A 338 23.22 1.60 5.00
N THR A 339 24.18 2.39 5.52
CA THR A 339 24.84 2.09 6.79
C THR A 339 23.85 2.09 7.96
N GLN A 340 22.86 2.98 7.96
CA GLN A 340 21.86 3.03 9.03
C GLN A 340 20.91 1.84 8.98
N LEU A 341 20.49 1.42 7.78
CA LEU A 341 19.72 0.19 7.57
C LEU A 341 20.47 -1.06 8.04
N SER A 342 21.80 -1.02 8.07
CA SER A 342 22.66 -2.14 8.49
C SER A 342 23.05 -2.07 9.98
N ASP A 343 22.53 -1.12 10.75
CA ASP A 343 22.84 -0.99 12.18
C ASP A 343 22.19 -2.13 13.00
N ARG A 344 22.83 -2.48 14.13
CA ARG A 344 22.31 -3.52 15.04
C ARG A 344 21.16 -3.03 15.90
N ARG A 345 21.03 -1.71 16.10
CA ARG A 345 19.97 -1.12 16.91
C ARG A 345 18.68 -1.02 16.10
N SER A 346 17.62 -1.66 16.58
CA SER A 346 16.29 -1.59 15.96
C SER A 346 15.76 -0.15 15.85
N SER A 347 16.11 0.75 16.78
CA SER A 347 15.71 2.16 16.73
C SER A 347 16.28 2.91 15.53
N ILE A 348 17.56 2.69 15.19
CA ILE A 348 18.17 3.30 14.00
C ILE A 348 17.52 2.75 12.74
N VAL A 349 17.36 1.43 12.65
CA VAL A 349 16.78 0.80 11.47
C VAL A 349 15.31 1.21 11.27
N LYS A 350 14.51 1.26 12.35
CA LYS A 350 13.13 1.75 12.33
C LYS A 350 13.07 3.19 11.79
N GLN A 351 13.95 4.08 12.27
CA GLN A 351 14.01 5.46 11.77
C GLN A 351 14.45 5.54 10.31
N ALA A 352 15.43 4.74 9.89
CA ALA A 352 15.88 4.72 8.50
C ALA A 352 14.74 4.25 7.57
N CYS A 353 14.02 3.18 7.92
CA CYS A 353 12.83 2.73 7.20
C CYS A 353 11.73 3.79 7.18
N HIS A 354 11.49 4.49 8.29
CA HIS A 354 10.52 5.59 8.35
C HIS A 354 10.90 6.71 7.37
N LEU A 355 12.15 7.14 7.35
CA LEU A 355 12.62 8.16 6.41
C LEU A 355 12.42 7.73 4.95
N LEU A 356 12.73 6.47 4.59
CA LEU A 356 12.48 5.97 3.24
C LEU A 356 10.98 5.97 2.88
N ASN A 357 10.10 5.72 3.86
CA ASN A 357 8.66 5.83 3.65
C ASN A 357 8.25 7.27 3.34
N VAL A 358 8.73 8.23 4.13
CA VAL A 358 8.50 9.66 3.89
C VAL A 358 8.98 10.01 2.48
N LEU A 359 10.23 9.69 2.14
CA LEU A 359 10.78 9.99 0.82
C LEU A 359 9.96 9.38 -0.32
N SER A 360 9.53 8.12 -0.19
CA SER A 360 8.72 7.47 -1.23
C SER A 360 7.34 8.12 -1.41
N LYS A 361 6.71 8.60 -0.34
CA LYS A 361 5.40 9.26 -0.39
C LYS A 361 5.49 10.68 -0.95
N GLU A 362 6.57 11.38 -0.65
CA GLU A 362 6.72 12.80 -1.01
C GLU A 362 7.33 12.98 -2.41
N LEU A 363 8.16 12.04 -2.87
CA LEU A 363 8.85 12.13 -4.16
C LEU A 363 8.26 11.20 -5.23
N LEU A 364 7.41 10.24 -4.86
CA LEU A 364 6.72 9.32 -5.78
C LEU A 364 7.67 8.73 -6.84
N GLY A 365 7.43 8.97 -8.13
CA GLY A 365 8.26 8.49 -9.23
C GLY A 365 9.72 8.94 -9.18
N ASP A 366 10.01 10.13 -8.64
CA ASP A 366 11.38 10.66 -8.57
C ASP A 366 12.26 9.89 -7.57
N PHE A 367 11.65 9.14 -6.64
CA PHE A 367 12.38 8.30 -5.69
C PHE A 367 12.80 6.94 -6.26
N GLU A 368 12.21 6.50 -7.38
CA GLU A 368 12.44 5.18 -7.97
C GLU A 368 13.93 4.80 -8.09
N PRO A 369 14.85 5.66 -8.59
CA PRO A 369 16.26 5.31 -8.71
C PRO A 369 16.94 5.03 -7.36
N CYS A 370 16.55 5.72 -6.29
CA CYS A 370 17.07 5.47 -4.95
C CYS A 370 16.44 4.21 -4.35
N ALA A 371 15.14 4.04 -4.53
CA ALA A 371 14.40 2.89 -4.04
C ALA A 371 14.92 1.56 -4.63
N GLU A 372 15.30 1.54 -5.92
CA GLU A 372 15.96 0.41 -6.59
C GLU A 372 17.22 -0.06 -5.85
N LEU A 373 17.95 0.87 -5.22
CA LEU A 373 19.15 0.58 -4.44
C LEU A 373 18.80 0.10 -3.02
N PHE A 374 17.75 0.65 -2.40
CA PHE A 374 17.37 0.31 -1.03
C PHE A 374 16.66 -1.04 -0.89
N ILE A 375 15.77 -1.42 -1.81
CA ILE A 375 14.97 -2.65 -1.69
C ILE A 375 15.83 -3.92 -1.49
N PRO A 376 16.93 -4.15 -2.24
CA PRO A 376 17.85 -5.26 -1.98
C PRO A 376 18.41 -5.35 -0.56
N MET A 377 18.64 -4.21 0.09
CA MET A 377 19.10 -4.18 1.47
C MET A 377 17.98 -4.48 2.44
N LEU A 378 16.79 -3.93 2.19
CA LEU A 378 15.59 -4.20 2.98
C LEU A 378 15.22 -5.69 2.97
N PHE A 379 15.43 -6.43 1.88
CA PHE A 379 15.25 -7.89 1.85
C PHE A 379 16.07 -8.61 2.92
N LYS A 380 17.30 -8.16 3.19
CA LYS A 380 18.15 -8.74 4.23
C LYS A 380 17.59 -8.48 5.63
N LEU A 381 16.86 -7.38 5.81
CA LEU A 381 16.26 -6.99 7.09
C LEU A 381 14.93 -7.70 7.35
N VAL A 382 14.14 -7.98 6.31
CA VAL A 382 12.86 -8.70 6.40
C VAL A 382 13.01 -10.10 7.02
N VAL A 383 14.19 -10.72 6.92
CA VAL A 383 14.49 -12.05 7.48
C VAL A 383 15.20 -12.02 8.84
N ILE A 384 15.48 -10.83 9.38
CA ILE A 384 16.09 -10.70 10.70
C ILE A 384 15.09 -11.14 11.77
N THR A 385 15.58 -11.84 12.79
CA THR A 385 14.74 -12.40 13.87
C THR A 385 14.16 -11.35 14.80
N VAL A 386 14.78 -10.17 14.89
CA VAL A 386 14.27 -9.02 15.63
C VAL A 386 13.05 -8.46 14.90
N LEU A 387 11.85 -8.79 15.39
CA LEU A 387 10.58 -8.48 14.72
C LEU A 387 10.43 -7.00 14.36
N VAL A 388 10.81 -6.08 15.27
CA VAL A 388 10.74 -4.63 14.99
C VAL A 388 11.54 -4.25 13.74
N ILE A 389 12.69 -4.88 13.49
CA ILE A 389 13.49 -4.63 12.29
C ILE A 389 12.80 -5.22 11.05
N ALA A 390 12.38 -6.49 11.14
CA ALA A 390 11.74 -7.18 10.01
C ALA A 390 10.43 -6.51 9.57
N GLU A 391 9.57 -6.14 10.52
CA GLU A 391 8.30 -5.46 10.25
C GLU A 391 8.50 -4.03 9.72
N SER A 392 9.50 -3.31 10.25
CA SER A 392 9.85 -1.98 9.73
C SER A 392 10.33 -2.06 8.28
N ALA A 393 11.16 -3.05 7.95
CA ALA A 393 11.65 -3.26 6.58
C ALA A 393 10.54 -3.73 5.63
N ASP A 394 9.68 -4.64 6.07
CA ASP A 394 8.53 -5.10 5.27
C ASP A 394 7.55 -3.95 4.97
N THR A 395 7.18 -3.20 6.01
CA THR A 395 6.35 -2.00 5.87
C THR A 395 7.00 -0.98 4.96
N CYS A 396 8.33 -0.85 5.03
CA CYS A 396 9.08 0.05 4.17
C CYS A 396 8.99 -0.34 2.70
N ILE A 397 9.28 -1.60 2.36
CA ILE A 397 9.17 -2.09 0.98
C ILE A 397 7.74 -1.92 0.47
N LYS A 398 6.72 -2.29 1.26
CA LYS A 398 5.32 -2.15 0.86
C LYS A 398 4.92 -0.70 0.61
N THR A 399 5.40 0.23 1.43
CA THR A 399 5.13 1.66 1.22
C THR A 399 5.81 2.16 -0.06
N ILE A 400 7.08 1.81 -0.27
CA ILE A 400 7.81 2.16 -1.48
C ILE A 400 7.08 1.64 -2.73
N LEU A 401 6.68 0.36 -2.76
CA LEU A 401 6.03 -0.26 -3.93
C LEU A 401 4.64 0.30 -4.24
N ARG A 402 3.94 0.89 -3.25
CA ARG A 402 2.66 1.57 -3.46
C ARG A 402 2.82 2.96 -4.09
N ASN A 403 3.91 3.66 -3.76
CA ASN A 403 4.14 5.05 -4.18
C ASN A 403 5.06 5.16 -5.41
N CYS A 404 5.88 4.14 -5.68
CA CYS A 404 6.90 4.16 -6.73
C CYS A 404 6.71 2.96 -7.68
N LYS A 405 6.73 3.19 -9.00
CA LYS A 405 6.54 2.15 -10.03
C LYS A 405 7.87 1.49 -10.39
N ILE A 406 8.47 0.79 -9.42
CA ILE A 406 9.83 0.23 -9.52
C ILE A 406 9.81 -1.11 -10.26
N SER A 407 9.49 -1.11 -11.55
CA SER A 407 9.39 -2.35 -12.35
C SER A 407 10.71 -3.12 -12.46
N ARG A 408 11.87 -2.44 -12.38
CA ARG A 408 13.20 -3.07 -12.51
C ARG A 408 13.56 -4.03 -11.37
N ILE A 409 12.90 -3.92 -10.22
CA ILE A 409 13.13 -4.83 -9.09
C ILE A 409 12.33 -6.12 -9.20
N LEU A 410 11.30 -6.16 -10.07
CA LEU A 410 10.41 -7.32 -10.22
C LEU A 410 11.14 -8.62 -10.58
N PRO A 411 12.12 -8.66 -11.50
CA PRO A 411 12.89 -9.88 -11.76
C PRO A 411 13.60 -10.40 -10.51
N ARG A 412 14.10 -9.50 -9.66
CA ARG A 412 14.77 -9.86 -8.40
C ARG A 412 13.78 -10.34 -7.35
N ILE A 413 12.61 -9.71 -7.24
CA ILE A 413 11.50 -10.20 -6.41
C ILE A 413 11.13 -11.62 -6.83
N ALA A 414 10.96 -11.85 -8.13
CA ALA A 414 10.56 -13.15 -8.65
C ALA A 414 11.62 -14.23 -8.43
N ASP A 415 12.89 -13.93 -8.68
CA ASP A 415 13.98 -14.86 -8.40
C ASP A 415 14.08 -15.21 -6.91
N THR A 416 14.00 -14.20 -6.04
CA THR A 416 14.04 -14.38 -4.58
C THR A 416 12.85 -15.21 -4.09
N ALA A 417 11.64 -14.96 -4.61
CA ALA A 417 10.42 -15.71 -4.27
C ALA A 417 10.54 -17.21 -4.60
N LYS A 418 11.24 -17.56 -5.69
CA LYS A 418 11.41 -18.93 -6.15
C LYS A 418 12.53 -19.66 -5.41
N ASN A 419 13.66 -18.99 -5.22
CA ASN A 419 14.94 -19.66 -4.98
C ASN A 419 15.55 -19.38 -3.60
N ASP A 420 15.06 -18.38 -2.85
CA ASP A 420 15.69 -18.02 -1.58
C ASP A 420 15.48 -19.11 -0.50
N ARG A 421 16.48 -19.29 0.37
CA ARG A 421 16.41 -20.31 1.43
C ARG A 421 15.40 -19.95 2.53
N SER A 422 15.18 -18.66 2.77
CA SER A 422 14.26 -18.16 3.78
C SER A 422 12.81 -18.28 3.29
N ALA A 423 12.05 -19.15 3.95
CA ALA A 423 10.60 -19.25 3.74
C ALA A 423 9.87 -17.90 3.91
N VAL A 424 10.30 -17.13 4.92
CA VAL A 424 9.75 -15.81 5.20
C VAL A 424 9.99 -14.87 4.02
N LEU A 425 11.21 -14.84 3.48
CA LEU A 425 11.52 -13.96 2.35
C LEU A 425 10.77 -14.40 1.09
N ARG A 426 10.68 -15.71 0.82
CA ARG A 426 9.89 -16.22 -0.31
C ARG A 426 8.43 -15.79 -0.24
N ALA A 427 7.81 -15.91 0.94
CA ALA A 427 6.43 -15.46 1.16
C ALA A 427 6.27 -13.96 0.95
N ARG A 428 7.17 -13.15 1.54
CA ARG A 428 7.17 -11.69 1.39
C ARG A 428 7.40 -11.22 -0.04
N CYS A 429 8.31 -11.85 -0.78
CA CYS A 429 8.50 -11.55 -2.19
C CYS A 429 7.25 -11.89 -3.03
N CYS A 430 6.51 -12.95 -2.71
CA CYS A 430 5.20 -13.20 -3.33
C CYS A 430 4.20 -12.06 -3.02
N GLU A 431 4.20 -11.54 -1.79
CA GLU A 431 3.36 -10.39 -1.40
C GLU A 431 3.76 -9.13 -2.16
N TYR A 432 5.06 -8.87 -2.33
CA TYR A 432 5.56 -7.73 -3.08
C TYR A 432 5.21 -7.81 -4.57
N ALA A 433 5.32 -9.00 -5.18
CA ALA A 433 4.90 -9.21 -6.56
C ALA A 433 3.38 -9.00 -6.72
N LEU A 434 2.58 -9.50 -5.78
CA LEU A 434 1.14 -9.26 -5.74
C LEU A 434 0.82 -7.77 -5.62
N LEU A 435 1.51 -7.05 -4.73
CA LEU A 435 1.30 -5.62 -4.50
C LEU A 435 1.65 -4.77 -5.74
N ILE A 436 2.76 -5.09 -6.42
CA ILE A 436 3.13 -4.44 -7.69
C ILE A 436 2.01 -4.63 -8.72
N LEU A 437 1.49 -5.86 -8.83
CA LEU A 437 0.42 -6.17 -9.75
C LEU A 437 -0.88 -5.45 -9.36
N GLU A 438 -1.15 -5.25 -8.07
CA GLU A 438 -2.37 -4.58 -7.59
C GLU A 438 -2.40 -3.09 -7.93
N TYR A 439 -1.26 -2.40 -7.87
CA TYR A 439 -1.16 -0.95 -8.07
C TYR A 439 -0.76 -0.56 -9.50
N TRP A 440 -0.01 -1.41 -10.18
CA TRP A 440 0.64 -1.07 -11.45
C TRP A 440 0.31 -2.06 -12.58
N ALA A 441 -0.82 -2.78 -12.50
CA ALA A 441 -1.21 -3.77 -13.51
C ALA A 441 -1.21 -3.22 -14.93
N ASP A 442 -1.64 -1.97 -15.12
CA ASP A 442 -1.77 -1.33 -16.43
C ASP A 442 -0.44 -0.84 -17.02
N ALA A 443 0.61 -0.76 -16.21
CA ALA A 443 1.91 -0.26 -16.66
C ALA A 443 2.50 -1.15 -17.78
N PRO A 444 2.98 -0.59 -18.90
CA PRO A 444 3.53 -1.37 -20.01
C PRO A 444 4.69 -2.28 -19.59
N GLU A 445 5.50 -1.87 -18.62
CA GLU A 445 6.60 -2.67 -18.05
C GLU A 445 6.07 -3.91 -17.31
N ILE A 446 4.97 -3.77 -16.57
CA ILE A 446 4.32 -4.85 -15.83
C ILE A 446 3.58 -5.78 -16.79
N GLN A 447 2.87 -5.22 -17.78
CA GLN A 447 2.21 -5.98 -18.85
C GLN A 447 3.18 -6.90 -19.62
N ARG A 448 4.41 -6.43 -19.86
CA ARG A 448 5.49 -7.22 -20.48
C ARG A 448 6.11 -8.27 -19.57
N SER A 449 5.80 -8.25 -18.27
CA SER A 449 6.38 -9.14 -17.26
C SER A 449 5.52 -10.38 -16.98
N ALA A 450 4.55 -10.70 -17.83
CA ALA A 450 3.63 -11.83 -17.64
C ALA A 450 4.39 -13.16 -17.42
N ASP A 451 5.45 -13.43 -18.20
CA ASP A 451 6.23 -14.67 -18.08
C ASP A 451 6.92 -14.78 -16.71
N LEU A 452 7.39 -13.64 -16.14
CA LEU A 452 7.98 -13.62 -14.79
C LEU A 452 6.95 -13.99 -13.72
N TYR A 453 5.72 -13.50 -13.85
CA TYR A 453 4.63 -13.86 -12.94
C TYR A 453 4.21 -15.32 -13.11
N GLU A 454 4.09 -15.83 -14.34
CA GLU A 454 3.77 -17.25 -14.60
C GLU A 454 4.78 -18.18 -13.91
N ASP A 455 6.07 -17.92 -14.10
CA ASP A 455 7.15 -18.70 -13.50
C ASP A 455 7.16 -18.61 -11.97
N LEU A 456 7.00 -17.40 -11.42
CA LEU A 456 6.91 -17.17 -9.98
C LEU A 456 5.74 -17.97 -9.39
N ILE A 457 4.54 -17.78 -9.94
CA ILE A 457 3.33 -18.43 -9.44
C ILE A 457 3.48 -19.94 -9.51
N LYS A 458 3.91 -20.49 -10.65
CA LYS A 458 4.09 -21.93 -10.85
C LYS A 458 5.01 -22.56 -9.81
N CYS A 459 6.11 -21.89 -9.48
CA CYS A 459 7.05 -22.36 -8.47
C CYS A 459 6.45 -22.23 -7.05
N CYS A 460 5.93 -21.05 -6.69
CA CYS A 460 5.55 -20.74 -5.32
C CYS A 460 4.22 -21.41 -4.88
N VAL A 461 3.31 -21.76 -5.79
CA VAL A 461 2.11 -22.56 -5.42
C VAL A 461 2.45 -23.99 -4.99
N ALA A 462 3.62 -24.49 -5.39
CA ALA A 462 4.15 -25.79 -5.02
C ALA A 462 5.19 -25.72 -3.88
N ASP A 463 5.39 -24.54 -3.26
CA ASP A 463 6.37 -24.37 -2.17
C ASP A 463 6.05 -25.28 -0.97
N ALA A 464 7.08 -25.70 -0.23
CA ALA A 464 6.93 -26.52 0.97
C ALA A 464 6.12 -25.80 2.08
N MET A 465 6.17 -24.47 2.15
CA MET A 465 5.57 -23.67 3.20
C MET A 465 4.18 -23.17 2.83
N SER A 466 3.21 -23.38 3.73
CA SER A 466 1.80 -23.06 3.49
C SER A 466 1.54 -21.57 3.22
N GLU A 467 2.26 -20.70 3.90
CA GLU A 467 2.16 -19.24 3.75
C GLU A 467 2.58 -18.80 2.33
N VAL A 468 3.72 -19.31 1.83
CA VAL A 468 4.18 -19.05 0.46
C VAL A 468 3.12 -19.50 -0.54
N ARG A 469 2.58 -20.72 -0.38
CA ARG A 469 1.51 -21.23 -1.26
C ARG A 469 0.26 -20.35 -1.21
N ALA A 470 -0.15 -19.86 -0.03
CA ALA A 470 -1.34 -19.04 0.13
C ALA A 470 -1.21 -17.69 -0.58
N THR A 471 -0.06 -17.03 -0.41
CA THR A 471 0.25 -15.78 -1.11
C THR A 471 0.39 -16.00 -2.62
N ALA A 472 1.02 -17.09 -3.05
CA ALA A 472 1.14 -17.44 -4.46
C ALA A 472 -0.23 -17.68 -5.12
N ARG A 473 -1.18 -18.33 -4.43
CA ARG A 473 -2.57 -18.46 -4.91
C ARG A 473 -3.27 -17.11 -5.00
N SER A 474 -3.02 -16.19 -4.06
CA SER A 474 -3.54 -14.82 -4.14
C SER A 474 -2.95 -14.05 -5.33
N CYS A 475 -1.65 -14.20 -5.59
CA CYS A 475 -0.99 -13.68 -6.79
C CYS A 475 -1.58 -14.28 -8.07
N TYR A 476 -1.86 -15.59 -8.10
CA TYR A 476 -2.53 -16.26 -9.21
C TYR A 476 -3.91 -15.66 -9.51
N ARG A 477 -4.71 -15.33 -8.48
CA ARG A 477 -6.03 -14.72 -8.70
C ARG A 477 -5.91 -13.40 -9.44
N LEU A 478 -5.03 -12.52 -8.98
CA LEU A 478 -4.85 -11.22 -9.63
C LEU A 478 -4.20 -11.37 -11.01
N PHE A 479 -3.28 -12.32 -11.17
CA PHE A 479 -2.73 -12.71 -12.46
C PHE A 479 -3.83 -13.19 -13.42
N ALA A 480 -4.79 -13.97 -12.94
CA ALA A 480 -5.91 -14.44 -13.75
C ALA A 480 -6.87 -13.32 -14.17
N LYS A 481 -6.99 -12.25 -13.37
CA LYS A 481 -7.70 -11.03 -13.77
C LYS A 481 -6.94 -10.24 -14.84
N THR A 482 -5.61 -10.22 -14.76
CA THR A 482 -4.74 -9.39 -15.62
C THR A 482 -4.43 -10.06 -16.96
N TRP A 483 -4.15 -11.37 -16.97
CA TRP A 483 -3.88 -12.17 -18.17
C TRP A 483 -4.73 -13.45 -18.20
N PRO A 484 -6.04 -13.37 -18.52
CA PRO A 484 -6.96 -14.51 -18.46
C PRO A 484 -6.54 -15.71 -19.31
N GLU A 485 -5.98 -15.49 -20.51
CA GLU A 485 -5.73 -16.61 -21.43
C GLU A 485 -4.43 -17.34 -21.07
N ARG A 486 -3.50 -16.60 -20.46
CA ARG A 486 -2.30 -17.14 -19.85
C ARG A 486 -2.62 -17.89 -18.56
N SER A 487 -3.47 -17.34 -17.70
CA SER A 487 -3.85 -17.98 -16.43
C SER A 487 -4.56 -19.31 -16.62
N ARG A 488 -5.43 -19.45 -17.64
CA ARG A 488 -6.05 -20.73 -17.99
C ARG A 488 -5.02 -21.80 -18.34
N ARG A 489 -4.00 -21.44 -19.15
CA ARG A 489 -2.90 -22.36 -19.50
C ARG A 489 -2.06 -22.72 -18.27
N LEU A 490 -1.74 -21.72 -17.45
CA LEU A 490 -1.00 -21.91 -16.20
C LEU A 490 -1.75 -22.82 -15.23
N PHE A 491 -3.06 -22.62 -15.05
CA PHE A 491 -3.91 -23.43 -14.18
C PHE A 491 -3.93 -24.91 -14.59
N MET A 492 -4.03 -25.17 -15.89
CA MET A 492 -3.94 -26.54 -16.43
C MET A 492 -2.58 -27.21 -16.19
N SER A 493 -1.53 -26.42 -15.94
CA SER A 493 -0.19 -26.95 -15.62
C SER A 493 0.01 -27.32 -14.15
N PHE A 494 -0.92 -26.93 -13.27
CA PHE A 494 -0.86 -27.27 -11.84
C PHE A 494 -1.31 -28.69 -11.56
N ASP A 495 -0.78 -29.28 -10.48
CA ASP A 495 -1.25 -30.57 -10.00
C ASP A 495 -2.74 -30.53 -9.61
N PRO A 496 -3.49 -31.64 -9.77
CA PRO A 496 -4.91 -31.70 -9.44
C PRO A 496 -5.28 -31.29 -8.00
N ALA A 497 -4.34 -31.42 -7.04
CA ALA A 497 -4.53 -30.96 -5.66
C ALA A 497 -4.54 -29.42 -5.55
N ILE A 498 -3.63 -28.75 -6.27
CA ILE A 498 -3.53 -27.28 -6.30
C ILE A 498 -4.73 -26.70 -7.03
N GLN A 499 -5.11 -27.30 -8.17
CA GLN A 499 -6.31 -26.89 -8.92
C GLN A 499 -7.58 -26.92 -8.06
N ARG A 500 -7.79 -28.02 -7.30
CA ARG A 500 -8.92 -28.12 -6.36
C ARG A 500 -8.87 -27.03 -5.30
N THR A 501 -7.71 -26.78 -4.71
CA THR A 501 -7.55 -25.75 -3.67
C THR A 501 -7.89 -24.36 -4.18
N ILE A 502 -7.41 -24.00 -5.38
CA ILE A 502 -7.73 -22.71 -6.02
C ILE A 502 -9.24 -22.61 -6.28
N ASN A 503 -9.86 -23.65 -6.85
CA ASN A 503 -11.30 -23.67 -7.12
C ASN A 503 -12.17 -23.63 -5.86
N ASP A 504 -11.75 -24.31 -4.78
CA ASP A 504 -12.47 -24.32 -3.50
C ASP A 504 -12.45 -22.96 -2.82
N GLU A 505 -11.32 -22.25 -2.90
CA GLU A 505 -11.17 -20.89 -2.37
C GLU A 505 -11.97 -19.87 -3.22
N ASP A 506 -12.00 -20.02 -4.55
CA ASP A 506 -12.78 -19.15 -5.45
C ASP A 506 -14.29 -19.41 -5.35
N GLY A 507 -14.70 -20.67 -5.17
CA GLY A 507 -16.09 -21.11 -5.04
C GLY A 507 -16.74 -20.76 -3.68
N GLY A 508 -15.97 -20.22 -2.72
CA GLY A 508 -16.44 -19.80 -1.40
C GLY A 508 -17.51 -18.70 -1.44
N VAL A 509 -17.61 -17.94 -2.52
CA VAL A 509 -18.69 -16.94 -2.70
C VAL A 509 -20.03 -17.60 -3.09
N HIS A 510 -20.03 -18.87 -3.50
CA HIS A 510 -21.21 -19.56 -4.03
C HIS A 510 -21.58 -20.87 -3.32
N LYS A 511 -21.02 -21.17 -2.13
CA LYS A 511 -21.59 -22.20 -1.25
C LYS A 511 -22.92 -21.73 -0.63
N ARG A 512 -23.94 -21.52 -1.47
CA ARG A 512 -25.33 -21.69 -1.05
C ARG A 512 -25.50 -23.16 -0.74
N TYR A 513 -25.61 -23.44 0.56
CA TYR A 513 -26.04 -24.68 1.19
C TYR A 513 -26.70 -25.64 0.20
N ALA A 514 -26.00 -26.74 -0.11
CA ALA A 514 -26.63 -27.89 -0.72
C ALA A 514 -27.75 -28.34 0.22
N SER A 515 -29.00 -28.09 -0.19
CA SER A 515 -30.20 -28.47 0.55
C SER A 515 -30.14 -29.97 0.88
N PRO A 516 -30.22 -30.35 2.16
CA PRO A 516 -30.29 -31.75 2.54
C PRO A 516 -31.56 -32.35 1.96
N SER A 517 -31.35 -33.34 1.09
CA SER A 517 -32.36 -34.18 0.46
C SER A 517 -33.53 -34.47 1.41
N LEU A 518 -34.71 -33.95 1.07
CA LEU A 518 -35.98 -34.27 1.72
C LEU A 518 -36.19 -35.78 1.65
N ARG A 519 -36.13 -36.42 2.80
CA ARG A 519 -36.36 -37.84 3.00
C ARG A 519 -37.87 -38.08 2.93
N GLU A 520 -38.40 -38.19 1.73
CA GLU A 520 -39.81 -38.51 1.55
C GLU A 520 -40.03 -40.00 1.84
N ARG A 521 -40.89 -40.23 2.82
CA ARG A 521 -41.12 -41.47 3.54
C ARG A 521 -42.06 -42.36 2.73
N VAL A 522 -41.53 -43.20 1.85
CA VAL A 522 -42.34 -44.23 1.19
C VAL A 522 -42.30 -45.51 2.03
N VAL A 523 -43.48 -45.92 2.45
CA VAL A 523 -43.80 -47.10 3.25
C VAL A 523 -43.54 -48.37 2.43
N GLN A 524 -42.89 -49.35 3.07
CA GLN A 524 -42.64 -50.70 2.55
C GLN A 524 -43.94 -51.47 2.24
N PRO A 525 -43.91 -52.28 1.17
CA PRO A 525 -44.39 -53.64 1.20
C PRO A 525 -43.21 -54.62 1.09
N SER A 526 -43.28 -55.61 1.96
CA SER A 526 -42.30 -56.62 2.30
C SER A 526 -42.21 -57.77 1.28
N ARG A 527 -41.06 -58.48 1.38
CA ARG A 527 -40.79 -59.88 0.97
C ARG A 527 -40.55 -60.13 -0.52
N SER A 528 -39.62 -60.97 -0.96
CA SER A 528 -38.47 -61.73 -0.43
C SER A 528 -38.15 -62.75 -1.52
N LEU A 529 -36.88 -63.07 -1.76
CA LEU A 529 -36.29 -64.19 -2.52
C LEU A 529 -35.16 -63.60 -3.40
N SER A 530 -33.93 -64.06 -3.47
CA SER A 530 -33.14 -65.08 -2.76
C SER A 530 -31.82 -65.17 -3.55
N HIS A 531 -30.79 -65.71 -2.91
CA HIS A 531 -29.52 -66.20 -3.47
C HIS A 531 -28.35 -65.22 -3.63
N ALA A 532 -27.47 -65.40 -2.64
CA ALA A 532 -26.05 -65.17 -2.60
C ALA A 532 -25.28 -65.70 -3.83
N SER A 533 -24.21 -64.98 -4.17
CA SER A 533 -22.84 -65.45 -4.49
C SER A 533 -22.09 -64.17 -4.93
N GLY A 534 -21.08 -63.64 -4.25
CA GLY A 534 -19.99 -64.32 -3.56
C GLY A 534 -18.81 -64.52 -4.51
N THR A 535 -18.26 -63.45 -5.09
CA THR A 535 -16.98 -63.49 -5.84
C THR A 535 -16.09 -62.32 -5.47
N SER A 536 -15.00 -62.69 -4.82
CA SER A 536 -13.85 -61.91 -4.39
C SER A 536 -13.09 -61.27 -5.55
N ALA A 537 -12.58 -60.04 -5.37
CA ALA A 537 -11.38 -59.57 -6.06
C ALA A 537 -10.75 -58.37 -5.31
N LEU A 538 -9.80 -58.70 -4.43
CA LEU A 538 -8.49 -58.06 -4.28
C LEU A 538 -8.45 -56.51 -4.26
N GLY A 539 -8.55 -55.95 -3.05
CA GLY A 539 -8.15 -54.58 -2.75
C GLY A 539 -6.63 -54.43 -2.74
N TYR A 540 -6.12 -53.57 -3.63
CA TYR A 540 -4.75 -53.12 -3.72
C TYR A 540 -4.29 -52.44 -2.41
N GLY A 541 -3.34 -53.08 -1.72
CA GLY A 541 -2.59 -52.47 -0.63
C GLY A 541 -1.39 -51.69 -1.16
N THR A 542 -1.32 -50.42 -0.77
CA THR A 542 -0.30 -49.44 -1.10
C THR A 542 1.07 -49.80 -0.52
N SER A 543 2.07 -49.99 -1.38
CA SER A 543 3.49 -50.14 -1.02
C SER A 543 4.26 -48.91 -1.50
N ALA A 544 4.80 -48.10 -0.58
CA ALA A 544 5.98 -47.25 -0.80
C ALA A 544 6.27 -46.39 0.45
N ILE A 545 7.08 -46.89 1.38
CA ILE A 545 7.90 -46.04 2.24
C ILE A 545 9.28 -46.71 2.32
N VAL A 546 10.21 -46.23 1.51
CA VAL A 546 11.65 -46.49 1.65
C VAL A 546 12.25 -45.18 2.14
N ALA A 547 12.65 -45.13 3.41
CA ALA A 547 13.49 -44.07 3.95
C ALA A 547 14.72 -44.72 4.56
N MET A 548 15.88 -44.24 4.12
CA MET A 548 17.19 -44.82 4.36
C MET A 548 17.64 -44.77 5.82
N ASP A 549 18.40 -45.81 6.10
CA ASP A 549 19.22 -46.15 7.27
C ASP A 549 20.19 -45.03 7.70
N LYS A 550 20.28 -44.80 9.02
CA LYS A 550 21.44 -44.24 9.74
C LYS A 550 21.27 -44.48 11.24
N THR A 551 21.75 -45.65 11.65
CA THR A 551 22.37 -45.99 12.94
C THR A 551 22.51 -44.86 13.98
N ALA A 552 21.74 -44.94 15.06
CA ALA A 552 22.13 -44.47 16.40
C ALA A 552 21.34 -45.26 17.46
N ALA A 553 21.97 -46.32 17.98
CA ALA A 553 21.47 -47.09 19.09
C ALA A 553 21.73 -46.34 20.40
N ILE A 554 20.68 -45.86 21.08
CA ILE A 554 20.64 -45.73 22.55
C ILE A 554 19.23 -46.06 23.02
N SER A 555 19.18 -46.87 24.05
CA SER A 555 18.13 -47.76 24.47
C SER A 555 17.02 -47.12 25.32
N SER A 556 15.89 -47.84 25.29
CA SER A 556 14.95 -48.14 26.39
C SER A 556 14.02 -47.05 26.94
N ASP A 557 12.74 -47.29 26.62
CA ASP A 557 11.58 -47.34 27.52
C ASP A 557 11.14 -46.06 28.24
N SER A 558 10.15 -45.40 27.66
CA SER A 558 8.96 -45.01 28.42
C SER A 558 7.73 -44.97 27.52
N SER A 559 6.89 -45.97 27.72
CA SER A 559 5.58 -46.15 27.09
C SER A 559 4.60 -45.10 27.61
N PHE A 560 4.13 -44.20 26.75
CA PHE A 560 2.93 -43.39 27.02
C PHE A 560 1.89 -43.63 25.94
N SER A 561 0.86 -44.39 26.33
CA SER A 561 -0.30 -44.73 25.54
C SER A 561 -1.00 -43.50 24.96
N SER A 562 -1.11 -43.48 23.64
CA SER A 562 -1.88 -42.51 22.87
C SER A 562 -3.37 -42.83 22.96
N ASN A 563 -4.11 -42.12 23.81
CA ASN A 563 -5.58 -42.12 23.73
C ASN A 563 -6.04 -41.04 22.74
N THR A 564 -6.46 -41.53 21.58
CA THR A 564 -7.11 -40.81 20.50
C THR A 564 -8.51 -40.36 20.91
N LEU A 565 -8.64 -39.11 21.35
CA LEU A 565 -9.96 -38.48 21.51
C LEU A 565 -10.44 -37.93 20.17
N ARG A 566 -11.29 -38.74 19.52
CA ARG A 566 -12.21 -38.30 18.48
C ARG A 566 -13.19 -37.28 19.08
N LEU A 567 -13.18 -36.05 18.60
CA LEU A 567 -14.28 -35.12 18.84
C LEU A 567 -14.72 -34.46 17.55
N SER A 568 -15.59 -35.19 16.85
CA SER A 568 -16.55 -34.64 15.90
C SER A 568 -17.64 -33.93 16.68
N GLN A 569 -17.68 -32.59 16.65
CA GLN A 569 -18.92 -31.86 16.92
C GLN A 569 -19.05 -30.69 15.94
N SER A 570 -19.94 -30.91 14.97
CA SER A 570 -20.63 -29.89 14.22
C SER A 570 -21.37 -28.96 15.19
N LYS A 571 -21.04 -27.67 15.18
CA LYS A 571 -21.87 -26.64 15.80
C LYS A 571 -22.14 -25.51 14.82
N THR A 572 -23.43 -25.26 14.71
CA THR A 572 -24.17 -24.35 13.85
C THR A 572 -23.80 -22.90 14.09
N VAL A 573 -23.67 -22.16 12.99
CA VAL A 573 -23.50 -20.71 12.92
C VAL A 573 -24.71 -20.00 13.52
N GLY A 574 -24.48 -19.13 14.49
CA GLY A 574 -25.51 -18.25 15.06
C GLY A 574 -24.95 -17.29 16.10
N ARG A 575 -24.78 -16.04 15.68
CA ARG A 575 -24.51 -14.82 16.47
C ARG A 575 -23.17 -14.69 17.20
N SER A 576 -22.47 -13.63 16.78
CA SER A 576 -21.37 -12.92 17.42
C SER A 576 -21.47 -12.92 18.94
N SER A 577 -20.80 -13.87 19.57
CA SER A 577 -20.49 -13.80 20.99
C SER A 577 -19.17 -13.04 21.10
N GLU A 578 -19.24 -11.85 21.67
CA GLU A 578 -18.08 -11.09 22.12
C GLU A 578 -17.16 -12.04 22.88
N ARG A 579 -15.90 -12.13 22.42
CA ARG A 579 -14.89 -12.98 23.03
C ARG A 579 -14.73 -12.52 24.48
N SER A 580 -15.21 -13.34 25.41
CA SER A 580 -15.05 -13.10 26.84
C SER A 580 -13.58 -12.81 27.14
N LEU A 581 -13.35 -11.75 27.91
CA LEU A 581 -12.03 -11.30 28.37
C LEU A 581 -11.24 -12.45 29.01
N GLU A 582 -11.95 -13.42 29.60
CA GLU A 582 -11.40 -14.65 30.18
C GLU A 582 -10.81 -15.60 29.13
N SER A 583 -11.37 -15.68 27.91
CA SER A 583 -10.80 -16.47 26.82
C SER A 583 -9.51 -15.86 26.28
N VAL A 584 -9.45 -14.52 26.26
CA VAL A 584 -8.25 -13.78 25.85
C VAL A 584 -7.14 -13.97 26.90
N LEU A 585 -7.47 -13.89 28.19
CA LEU A 585 -6.53 -14.13 29.28
C LEU A 585 -6.00 -15.57 29.28
N ASN A 586 -6.86 -16.57 29.07
CA ASN A 586 -6.41 -17.96 28.98
C ASN A 586 -5.50 -18.20 27.76
N SER A 587 -5.82 -17.62 26.60
CA SER A 587 -4.95 -17.71 25.43
C SER A 587 -3.59 -17.02 25.66
N SER A 588 -3.55 -15.91 26.39
CA SER A 588 -2.29 -15.27 26.80
C SER A 588 -1.49 -16.14 27.77
N LYS A 589 -2.13 -16.77 28.77
CA LYS A 589 -1.45 -17.70 29.70
C LYS A 589 -0.87 -18.92 28.98
N GLU A 590 -1.59 -19.49 28.01
CA GLU A 590 -1.08 -20.59 27.18
C GLU A 590 0.15 -20.18 26.37
N LYS A 591 0.15 -18.98 25.77
CA LYS A 591 1.32 -18.45 25.03
C LYS A 591 2.52 -18.22 25.94
N VAL A 592 2.32 -17.67 27.14
CA VAL A 592 3.42 -17.48 28.12
C VAL A 592 3.99 -18.82 28.57
N SER A 593 3.13 -19.80 28.87
CA SER A 593 3.55 -21.15 29.24
C SER A 593 4.33 -21.85 28.11
N ALA A 594 3.91 -21.66 26.86
CA ALA A 594 4.63 -22.19 25.69
C ALA A 594 6.03 -21.54 25.53
N ILE A 595 6.14 -20.23 25.77
CA ILE A 595 7.43 -19.52 25.75
C ILE A 595 8.34 -20.01 26.89
N GLU A 596 7.81 -20.17 28.10
CA GLU A 596 8.57 -20.72 29.23
C GLU A 596 9.03 -22.16 28.99
N SER A 597 8.19 -22.99 28.37
CA SER A 597 8.56 -24.35 27.96
C SER A 597 9.68 -24.33 26.93
N LEU A 598 9.63 -23.41 25.96
CA LEU A 598 10.69 -23.25 24.96
C LEU A 598 12.01 -22.84 25.62
N LEU A 599 11.97 -21.88 26.56
CA LEU A 599 13.14 -21.40 27.28
C LEU A 599 13.74 -22.48 28.21
N LYS A 600 12.90 -23.28 28.87
CA LYS A 600 13.36 -24.44 29.66
C LYS A 600 14.00 -25.53 28.78
N GLY A 601 13.47 -25.77 27.58
CA GLY A 601 14.08 -26.69 26.62
C GLY A 601 15.48 -26.25 26.20
N VAL A 602 15.67 -24.96 25.94
CA VAL A 602 16.98 -24.39 25.58
C VAL A 602 17.98 -24.48 26.76
N SER A 603 17.51 -24.32 28.00
CA SER A 603 18.37 -24.34 29.18
C SER A 603 19.02 -25.71 29.47
N ILE A 604 18.43 -26.81 29.00
CA ILE A 604 18.94 -28.17 29.26
C ILE A 604 19.90 -28.62 28.14
N SER A 605 19.69 -28.19 26.90
CA SER A 605 20.52 -28.63 25.76
C SER A 605 21.88 -27.92 25.68
N ASP A 606 22.03 -26.70 26.21
CA ASP A 606 23.28 -25.94 26.07
C ASP A 606 24.36 -26.30 27.10
N ARG A 607 24.06 -27.05 28.16
CA ARG A 607 25.08 -27.41 29.17
C ARG A 607 25.98 -28.58 28.78
N GLN A 608 25.66 -29.37 27.76
CA GLN A 608 26.47 -30.55 27.40
C GLN A 608 27.38 -30.38 26.19
N ASN A 609 27.30 -29.28 25.41
CA ASN A 609 28.10 -29.14 24.18
C ASN A 609 29.10 -27.97 24.14
N ILE A 610 29.33 -27.23 25.24
CA ILE A 610 30.23 -26.06 25.23
C ILE A 610 31.74 -26.43 25.23
N SER A 611 32.12 -27.71 25.35
CA SER A 611 33.55 -28.09 25.35
C SER A 611 34.18 -28.40 23.98
N ALA A 612 33.46 -28.31 22.86
CA ALA A 612 34.09 -28.53 21.55
C ALA A 612 33.39 -27.77 20.42
N THR A 613 33.85 -26.54 20.13
CA THR A 613 33.89 -25.89 18.80
C THR A 613 34.16 -24.38 18.98
N ARG A 614 35.43 -24.03 19.23
CA ARG A 614 35.95 -22.70 18.92
C ARG A 614 36.69 -22.78 17.60
N SER A 615 36.49 -21.75 16.77
CA SER A 615 37.32 -21.35 15.61
C SER A 615 36.82 -21.79 14.23
N THR A 616 35.90 -21.01 13.66
CA THR A 616 35.88 -20.71 12.22
C THR A 616 35.62 -19.21 12.03
N SER A 617 36.71 -18.44 12.07
CA SER A 617 36.75 -17.03 11.66
C SER A 617 36.68 -16.99 10.13
N LEU A 618 35.66 -16.32 9.58
CA LEU A 618 35.50 -16.04 8.16
C LEU A 618 36.38 -14.85 7.78
N ASP A 619 37.63 -15.11 7.38
CA ASP A 619 38.49 -14.11 6.73
C ASP A 619 38.12 -14.01 5.24
N LEU A 620 37.44 -12.91 4.91
CA LEU A 620 37.20 -12.46 3.53
C LEU A 620 38.47 -11.78 3.00
N GLY A 621 39.31 -12.54 2.30
CA GLY A 621 40.47 -12.04 1.58
C GLY A 621 40.08 -11.15 0.40
N ILE A 622 40.30 -9.85 0.54
CA ILE A 622 40.26 -8.87 -0.55
C ILE A 622 41.66 -8.86 -1.19
N LEU A 623 41.78 -9.48 -2.37
CA LEU A 623 42.97 -9.41 -3.22
C LEU A 623 43.03 -8.04 -3.90
N LEU A 624 43.81 -7.12 -3.31
CA LEU A 624 44.23 -5.88 -3.93
C LEU A 624 45.42 -6.16 -4.85
N THR A 625 45.17 -6.10 -6.16
CA THR A 625 46.21 -6.07 -7.20
C THR A 625 46.87 -4.69 -7.22
N ALA A 626 48.15 -4.65 -6.84
CA ALA A 626 49.18 -3.83 -7.49
C ALA A 626 50.07 -4.79 -8.25
#